data_AF-A0A916VLA9-F1
#
_entry.id   AF-A0A916VLA9-F1
#
_cell.length_a   1.000
_cell.length_b   1.000
_cell.length_c   1.000
_cell.angle_alpha   90.00
_cell.angle_beta   90.00
_cell.angle_gamma   90.00
#
_symmetry.space_group_name_H-M   'P 1'
#
loop_
_entity.id
_entity.type
_entity.pdbx_description
1 polymer ?
#
loop_
_entity_poly.entity_id
_entity_poly.type
_entity_poly.pdbx_seq_one_letter_code
_entity_poly.pdbx_strand_id
1 'polypeptide(L)'
;MRFHGRLFFTELYFDLHNVQQTEENIILANWTVRGILRVPWQARIFFNGYSTYKLNQDGLIYEHIDTWDRKPTEILKQFFHKG
;
A
#
# COMPACT_ATOMS: atom_id res chain seq x y z
N MET A 1 9.28 -11.03 -4.86
CA MET A 1 8.17 -11.85 -4.33
C MET A 1 6.91 -11.54 -5.12
N ARG A 2 6.12 -12.54 -5.54
CA ARG A 2 4.80 -12.30 -6.16
C ARG A 2 3.72 -12.37 -5.08
N PHE A 3 3.17 -11.23 -4.69
CA PHE A 3 2.07 -11.16 -3.73
C PHE A 3 0.74 -11.51 -4.43
N HIS A 4 0.10 -12.61 -4.03
CA HIS A 4 -1.17 -13.05 -4.58
C HIS A 4 -2.32 -12.58 -3.68
N GLY A 5 -2.67 -11.29 -3.76
CA GLY A 5 -3.70 -10.69 -2.89
C GLY A 5 -5.03 -11.45 -2.87
N ARG A 6 -5.40 -12.09 -3.99
CA ARG A 6 -6.63 -12.89 -4.10
C ARG A 6 -6.71 -14.08 -3.12
N LEU A 7 -5.58 -14.57 -2.61
CA LEU A 7 -5.58 -15.64 -1.59
C LEU A 7 -6.06 -15.12 -0.23
N PHE A 8 -5.76 -13.86 0.09
CA PHE A 8 -5.99 -13.27 1.42
C PHE A 8 -7.19 -12.33 1.45
N PHE A 9 -7.62 -11.82 0.30
CA PHE A 9 -8.68 -10.83 0.19
C PHE A 9 -9.80 -11.31 -0.74
N THR A 10 -11.06 -11.05 -0.34
CA THR A 10 -12.21 -11.13 -1.26
C THR A 10 -12.25 -9.91 -2.16
N GLU A 11 -11.86 -8.75 -1.60
CA GLU A 11 -11.73 -7.47 -2.30
C GLU A 11 -10.44 -6.80 -1.87
N LEU A 12 -9.67 -6.28 -2.82
CA LEU A 12 -8.46 -5.51 -2.54
C LEU A 12 -8.33 -4.41 -3.58
N TYR A 13 -8.22 -3.19 -3.11
CA TYR A 13 -8.07 -1.98 -3.91
C TYR A 13 -6.82 -1.23 -3.45
N PHE A 14 -6.10 -0.70 -4.43
CA PHE A 14 -5.00 0.22 -4.26
C PHE A 14 -5.36 1.48 -5.04
N ASP A 15 -5.79 2.51 -4.32
CA ASP A 15 -6.23 3.77 -4.91
C ASP A 15 -5.04 4.73 -4.90
N LEU A 16 -4.51 5.07 -6.09
CA LEU A 16 -3.43 6.02 -6.26
C LEU A 16 -4.02 7.42 -6.44
N HIS A 17 -3.71 8.33 -5.52
CA HIS A 17 -4.31 9.68 -5.48
C HIS A 17 -3.47 10.70 -6.21
N ASN A 18 -2.15 10.61 -6.04
CA ASN A 18 -1.24 11.61 -6.56
C ASN A 18 0.14 11.02 -6.80
N VAL A 19 0.78 11.44 -7.87
CA VAL A 19 2.18 11.14 -8.20
C VAL A 19 2.88 12.45 -8.48
N GLN A 20 3.98 12.69 -7.77
CA GLN A 20 4.80 13.89 -7.87
C GLN A 20 6.26 13.50 -8.02
N GLN A 21 6.97 14.19 -8.90
CA GLN A 21 8.42 14.14 -8.94
C GLN A 21 8.94 15.26 -8.04
N THR A 22 9.41 14.92 -6.85
CA THR A 22 9.82 15.90 -5.83
C THR A 22 11.24 16.40 -6.07
N GLU A 23 12.07 15.57 -6.71
CA GLU A 23 13.44 15.88 -7.15
C GLU A 23 13.69 15.20 -8.49
N GLU A 24 14.76 15.59 -9.19
CA GLU A 24 15.09 15.05 -10.53
C GLU A 24 15.05 13.52 -10.60
N ASN A 25 15.49 12.85 -9.54
CA ASN A 25 15.52 11.39 -9.45
C ASN A 25 14.62 10.80 -8.36
N ILE A 26 13.64 11.55 -7.83
CA ILE A 26 12.73 11.07 -6.78
C ILE A 26 11.27 11.27 -7.19
N ILE A 27 10.52 10.16 -7.19
CA ILE A 27 9.07 10.15 -7.36
C ILE A 27 8.41 9.79 -6.03
N LEU A 28 7.45 10.60 -5.61
CA LEU A 28 6.56 10.35 -4.47
C LEU A 28 5.16 10.02 -4.99
N ALA A 29 4.60 8.90 -4.54
CA ALA A 29 3.26 8.47 -4.90
C ALA A 29 2.40 8.28 -3.65
N ASN A 30 1.31 9.04 -3.52
CA ASN A 30 0.38 8.94 -2.39
C ASN A 30 -0.78 8.01 -2.73
N TRP A 31 -1.12 7.11 -1.82
CA TRP A 31 -2.10 6.05 -2.07
C TRP A 31 -2.88 5.64 -0.82
N THR A 32 -3.99 4.93 -1.05
CA THR A 32 -4.79 4.25 -0.03
C THR A 32 -4.95 2.78 -0.39
N VAL A 33 -4.78 1.91 0.59
CA VAL A 33 -5.17 0.50 0.49
C VAL A 33 -6.47 0.31 1.24
N ARG A 34 -7.43 -0.32 0.57
CA ARG A 34 -8.68 -0.79 1.19
C ARG A 34 -9.05 -2.18 0.69
N GLY A 35 -9.67 -2.98 1.53
CA GLY A 35 -10.04 -4.33 1.15
C GLY A 35 -10.81 -5.07 2.22
N ILE A 36 -11.29 -6.25 1.85
CA ILE A 36 -12.00 -7.18 2.73
C ILE A 36 -11.21 -8.48 2.76
N LEU A 37 -10.81 -8.89 3.96
CA LEU A 37 -10.08 -10.13 4.19
C LEU A 37 -10.98 -11.35 3.99
N ARG A 38 -10.39 -12.44 3.49
CA ARG A 38 -11.04 -13.74 3.31
C ARG A 38 -11.13 -14.48 4.65
N VAL A 39 -11.86 -13.90 5.60
CA VAL A 39 -12.14 -14.45 6.94
C VAL A 39 -13.65 -14.42 7.22
N PRO A 40 -14.20 -15.32 8.06
CA PRO A 40 -15.65 -15.45 8.27
C PRO A 40 -16.39 -14.16 8.69
N TRP A 41 -15.69 -13.24 9.35
CA TRP A 41 -16.27 -12.00 9.88
C TRP A 41 -16.06 -10.77 8.98
N GLN A 42 -15.61 -10.97 7.73
CA GLN A 42 -15.47 -9.92 6.71
C GLN A 42 -14.64 -8.71 7.19
N ALA A 43 -13.50 -8.96 7.84
CA ALA A 43 -12.65 -7.88 8.33
C ALA A 43 -12.24 -6.93 7.20
N ARG A 44 -12.56 -5.64 7.37
CA ARG A 44 -12.16 -4.58 6.46
C ARG A 44 -10.81 -4.03 6.85
N ILE A 45 -9.96 -3.80 5.86
CA ILE A 45 -8.72 -3.06 6.02
C ILE A 45 -8.83 -1.71 5.31
N PHE A 46 -8.26 -0.68 5.94
CA PHE A 46 -8.14 0.65 5.38
C PHE A 46 -6.92 1.34 5.99
N PHE A 47 -5.99 1.77 5.13
CA PHE A 47 -4.86 2.59 5.54
C PHE A 47 -4.30 3.38 4.36
N ASN A 48 -3.64 4.48 4.67
CA ASN A 48 -3.00 5.32 3.68
C ASN A 48 -1.49 5.13 3.72
N GLY A 49 -0.82 5.57 2.68
CA GLY A 49 0.62 5.58 2.65
C GLY A 49 1.13 6.37 1.48
N TYR A 50 2.45 6.39 1.38
CA TYR A 50 3.13 6.91 0.22
C TYR A 50 4.32 6.01 -0.11
N SER A 51 4.66 5.96 -1.40
CA SER A 51 5.82 5.27 -1.92
C SER A 51 6.82 6.31 -2.39
N THR A 52 8.07 6.16 -1.96
CA THR A 52 9.21 6.90 -2.51
C THR A 52 9.97 5.98 -3.46
N TYR A 53 10.13 6.43 -4.70
CA TYR A 53 10.92 5.76 -5.72
C TYR A 53 12.13 6.62 -6.05
N LYS A 54 13.34 6.04 -5.97
CA LYS A 54 14.55 6.69 -6.48
C LYS A 54 14.96 6.09 -7.81
N LEU A 55 15.28 6.97 -8.75
CA LEU A 55 15.66 6.65 -10.11
C LEU A 55 17.17 6.73 -10.29
N ASN A 56 17.72 5.85 -11.11
CA ASN A 56 19.10 5.96 -11.58
C ASN A 56 19.18 6.92 -12.77
N GLN A 57 20.39 7.11 -13.33
CA GLN A 57 20.62 7.98 -14.49
C GLN A 57 19.88 7.52 -15.77
N ASP A 58 19.53 6.24 -15.87
CA ASP A 58 18.73 5.68 -16.98
C ASP A 58 17.22 5.83 -16.76
N GLY A 59 16.80 6.47 -15.66
CA GLY A 59 15.40 6.61 -15.27
C GLY A 59 14.77 5.34 -14.69
N LEU A 60 15.58 4.33 -14.33
CA LEU A 60 15.12 3.08 -13.74
C LEU A 60 15.03 3.18 -12.22
N ILE A 61 13.96 2.61 -11.65
CA ILE A 61 13.78 2.54 -10.20
C ILE A 61 14.83 1.59 -9.60
N TYR A 62 15.70 2.12 -8.74
CA TYR A 62 16.69 1.31 -8.00
C TYR A 62 16.36 1.18 -6.51
N GLU A 63 15.56 2.10 -5.96
CA GLU A 63 15.08 2.03 -4.58
C GLU A 63 13.57 2.32 -4.55
N HIS A 64 12.84 1.52 -3.79
CA HIS A 64 11.42 1.67 -3.55
C HIS A 64 11.16 1.47 -2.05
N ILE A 65 10.66 2.50 -1.39
CA ILE A 65 10.30 2.48 0.03
C ILE A 65 8.82 2.82 0.17
N ASP A 66 8.06 1.94 0.83
CA ASP A 66 6.67 2.19 1.19
C ASP A 66 6.59 2.63 2.66
N THR A 67 6.01 3.81 2.89
CA THR A 67 5.71 4.33 4.22
C THR A 67 4.21 4.31 4.45
N TRP A 68 3.79 3.72 5.57
CA TRP A 68 2.38 3.66 5.96
C TRP A 68 2.05 4.78 6.95
N ASP A 69 0.83 5.31 6.87
CA ASP A 69 0.33 6.36 7.77
C ASP A 69 0.20 5.92 9.24
N ARG A 70 0.34 4.61 9.49
CA ARG A 70 0.19 3.98 10.80
C ARG A 70 1.12 2.77 10.95
N LYS A 71 1.29 2.31 12.18
CA LYS A 71 2.15 1.16 12.46
C LYS A 71 1.53 -0.13 11.92
N PRO A 72 2.35 -1.13 11.53
CA PRO A 72 1.85 -2.44 11.11
C PRO A 72 0.89 -3.08 12.14
N THR A 73 1.13 -2.88 13.43
CA THR A 73 0.27 -3.40 14.51
C THR A 73 -1.14 -2.79 14.50
N GLU A 74 -1.30 -1.55 14.06
CA GLU A 74 -2.61 -0.90 13.94
C GLU A 74 -3.39 -1.44 12.74
N ILE A 75 -2.70 -1.84 11.67
CA ILE A 75 -3.31 -2.52 10.52
C ILE A 75 -3.72 -3.93 10.93
N LEU A 76 -2.84 -4.67 11.62
CA LEU A 76 -3.15 -6.03 12.09
C LEU A 76 -4.36 -6.08 13.03
N LYS A 77 -4.58 -5.04 13.85
CA LYS A 77 -5.80 -4.95 14.67
C LYS A 77 -7.07 -4.97 13.83
N GLN A 78 -7.07 -4.38 12.63
CA GLN A 78 -8.26 -4.36 11.76
C GLN A 78 -8.69 -5.78 11.34
N PHE A 79 -7.78 -6.77 11.37
CA PHE A 79 -8.06 -8.14 10.97
C PHE A 79 -9.02 -8.86 11.92
N PHE A 80 -9.14 -8.37 13.16
CA PHE A 80 -9.98 -8.96 14.20
C PHE A 80 -11.27 -8.18 14.44
N HIS A 81 -11.49 -7.07 13.74
CA HIS A 81 -12.73 -6.32 13.81
C HIS A 81 -13.71 -6.83 12.76
N LYS A 82 -14.99 -6.95 13.14
CA LYS A 82 -16.06 -7.27 12.19
C LYS A 82 -16.32 -6.05 11.31
N GLY A 83 -16.38 -6.28 9.99
CA GLY A 83 -16.68 -5.25 8.99
C GLY A 83 -18.17 -5.01 8.75
#